data_AF-Q63YU7-F1
#
_entry.id   AF-Q63YU7-F1
#
_cell.length_a   1.000
_cell.length_b   1.000
_cell.length_c   1.000
_cell.angle_alpha   90.00
_cell.angle_beta   90.00
_cell.angle_gamma   90.00
#
_symmetry.space_group_name_H-M   'P 1'
#
loop_
_entity.id
_entity.type
_entity.pdbx_description
1 polymer ?
#
loop_
_entity_poly.entity_id
_entity_poly.type
_entity_poly.pdbx_seq_one_letter_code
_entity_poly.pdbx_strand_id
1 'polypeptide(L)'
;MRIFVLPCLSAAMLVSACNHSSKPETSAVATSAPQHASTSAAGSANTPAALPVPAAMPAPPPHQYAMEQDGTYGYEPALSEDDVRSGKATKPLVMMRYVGRRDGTYVLLLIDPDNENYATRVTCQAPCNFAKLQTMSGTMVLKTETIRVAPNSLIGAMLDDALSGQLRPYGQTVTMPRPTAVPSTAQPADQSAPQDSSPQSDLQRTSFDCSKVGSIPEYLICHDPELAASDRELANIYQQAKDAVPDKAAFAARTRRQWNFRQRNCRDKPCLVSWYAYQKETLTKIAQTGDVNAQ
;
A
#
# COMPACT_ATOMS: atom_id res chain seq x y z
N MET A 1 14.08 61.97 10.03
CA MET A 1 15.22 62.38 10.87
C MET A 1 15.79 61.12 11.51
N ARG A 2 17.04 60.77 11.15
CA ARG A 2 17.94 59.72 11.71
C ARG A 2 17.53 58.24 11.50
N ILE A 3 18.38 57.27 11.18
CA ILE A 3 19.69 57.08 10.49
C ILE A 3 20.01 55.58 10.74
N PHE A 4 20.38 54.84 9.68
CA PHE A 4 21.26 53.64 9.56
C PHE A 4 21.18 52.49 10.61
N VAL A 5 21.37 51.20 10.29
CA VAL A 5 22.55 50.55 9.70
C VAL A 5 22.19 49.12 9.26
N LEU A 6 22.64 48.73 8.06
CA LEU A 6 22.72 47.38 7.50
C LEU A 6 23.96 46.65 8.08
N PRO A 7 24.05 45.31 8.02
CA PRO A 7 25.09 44.82 7.10
C PRO A 7 24.73 43.56 6.30
N CYS A 8 25.13 43.62 5.03
CA CYS A 8 25.36 42.50 4.13
C CYS A 8 26.43 41.55 4.68
N LEU A 9 26.22 40.24 4.51
CA LEU A 9 27.31 39.26 4.46
C LEU A 9 27.51 38.81 3.02
N SER A 10 28.67 39.16 2.46
CA SER A 10 29.20 38.65 1.21
C SER A 10 30.16 37.49 1.53
N ALA A 11 29.97 36.33 0.91
CA ALA A 11 30.95 35.24 0.91
C ALA A 11 31.48 35.05 -0.52
N ALA A 12 32.78 35.29 -0.69
CA ALA A 12 33.50 35.18 -1.94
C ALA A 12 33.93 33.73 -2.19
N MET A 13 33.75 33.25 -3.42
CA MET A 13 34.40 32.05 -3.94
C MET A 13 35.75 32.42 -4.57
N LEU A 14 36.78 31.60 -4.32
CA LEU A 14 38.01 31.57 -5.11
C LEU A 14 38.36 30.14 -5.50
N VAL A 15 38.83 30.03 -6.74
CA VAL A 15 39.13 28.84 -7.54
C VAL A 15 40.65 28.66 -7.60
N SER A 16 41.15 27.41 -7.62
CA SER A 16 42.43 26.94 -8.25
C SER A 16 42.84 25.61 -7.61
N ALA A 17 43.55 24.67 -8.23
CA ALA A 17 43.99 24.39 -9.60
C ALA A 17 44.61 22.97 -9.58
N CYS A 18 44.74 22.37 -10.76
CA CYS A 18 45.34 21.06 -11.05
C CYS A 18 46.76 20.86 -10.47
N ASN A 19 47.12 19.61 -10.16
CA ASN A 19 48.50 19.16 -10.39
C ASN A 19 48.59 17.69 -10.83
N HIS A 20 49.55 17.46 -11.71
CA HIS A 20 49.82 16.30 -12.53
C HIS A 20 51.13 15.63 -12.07
N SER A 21 51.39 14.40 -12.54
CA SER A 21 52.64 13.61 -12.41
C SER A 21 52.76 12.80 -11.10
N SER A 22 53.25 11.55 -11.05
CA SER A 22 54.18 10.84 -11.94
C SER A 22 54.08 9.32 -11.70
N LYS A 23 54.29 8.51 -12.74
CA LYS A 23 54.73 7.09 -12.63
C LYS A 23 56.19 7.03 -12.12
N PRO A 24 56.66 5.85 -11.65
CA PRO A 24 57.47 5.04 -12.56
C PRO A 24 57.14 3.53 -12.55
N GLU A 25 57.35 2.92 -13.71
CA GLU A 25 57.55 1.49 -13.98
C GLU A 25 58.88 1.03 -13.34
N THR A 26 59.07 -0.23 -12.94
CA THR A 26 59.56 -1.26 -13.86
C THR A 26 59.58 -2.67 -13.21
N SER A 27 59.21 -3.68 -14.02
CA SER A 27 59.93 -4.95 -14.31
C SER A 27 60.26 -5.91 -13.14
N ALA A 28 60.30 -7.25 -13.24
CA ALA A 28 60.23 -8.25 -14.31
C ALA A 28 60.22 -9.64 -13.59
N VAL A 29 59.40 -10.63 -14.01
CA VAL A 29 59.75 -11.83 -14.83
C VAL A 29 60.11 -13.11 -14.04
N ALA A 30 59.47 -14.20 -14.52
CA ALA A 30 59.84 -15.65 -14.54
C ALA A 30 59.86 -16.46 -13.23
N THR A 31 59.00 -17.49 -13.07
CA THR A 31 59.01 -18.86 -13.67
C THR A 31 59.98 -19.82 -12.97
N SER A 32 59.44 -20.86 -12.32
CA SER A 32 59.87 -22.26 -12.50
C SER A 32 59.07 -23.22 -11.60
N ALA A 33 58.40 -24.19 -12.25
CA ALA A 33 58.08 -25.49 -11.66
C ALA A 33 59.32 -26.40 -11.71
N PRO A 34 59.36 -27.51 -10.94
CA PRO A 34 59.30 -28.81 -11.60
C PRO A 34 58.45 -29.88 -10.88
N GLN A 35 58.18 -30.94 -11.65
CA GLN A 35 57.37 -32.12 -11.37
C GLN A 35 58.16 -33.27 -10.71
N HIS A 36 57.42 -34.36 -10.42
CA HIS A 36 57.77 -35.75 -10.02
C HIS A 36 57.35 -36.07 -8.57
N ALA A 37 56.69 -37.18 -8.22
CA ALA A 37 56.44 -38.44 -8.92
C ALA A 37 55.16 -39.14 -8.39
N SER A 38 54.65 -40.05 -9.20
CA SER A 38 53.50 -40.93 -8.95
C SER A 38 53.85 -42.08 -8.00
N THR A 39 52.93 -42.43 -7.10
CA THR A 39 52.84 -43.77 -6.50
C THR A 39 51.38 -44.13 -6.29
N SER A 40 50.92 -45.15 -7.01
CA SER A 40 49.63 -45.81 -6.82
C SER A 40 49.76 -46.90 -5.76
N ALA A 41 48.89 -46.88 -4.75
CA ALA A 41 48.55 -48.06 -3.96
C ALA A 41 47.06 -48.02 -3.59
N ALA A 42 46.36 -49.06 -4.00
CA ALA A 42 44.93 -49.25 -3.86
C ALA A 42 44.52 -49.66 -2.44
N GLY A 43 43.27 -49.32 -2.07
CA GLY A 43 42.46 -50.17 -1.21
C GLY A 43 42.25 -49.71 0.24
N SER A 44 41.29 -48.81 0.44
CA SER A 44 40.27 -48.95 1.49
C SER A 44 39.12 -48.00 1.18
N ALA A 45 37.98 -48.56 0.81
CA ALA A 45 36.76 -47.82 0.53
C ALA A 45 36.21 -47.23 1.84
N ASN A 46 36.62 -46.00 2.15
CA ASN A 46 35.88 -45.15 3.06
C ASN A 46 34.87 -44.35 2.23
N THR A 47 33.61 -44.76 2.31
CA THR A 47 32.47 -44.00 1.81
C THR A 47 32.56 -42.57 2.38
N PRO A 48 32.66 -41.51 1.56
CA PRO A 48 32.53 -40.16 2.08
C PRO A 48 31.11 -40.02 2.63
N ALA A 49 30.99 -39.72 3.92
CA ALA A 49 29.73 -39.27 4.50
C ALA A 49 29.24 -38.11 3.63
N ALA A 50 28.07 -38.29 3.00
CA ALA A 50 27.44 -37.25 2.21
C ALA A 50 27.28 -36.02 3.12
N LEU A 51 27.95 -34.93 2.76
CA LEU A 51 27.69 -33.63 3.34
C LEU A 51 26.18 -33.37 3.22
N PRO A 52 25.49 -32.88 4.26
CA PRO A 52 24.10 -32.50 4.14
C PRO A 52 23.99 -31.47 3.02
N VAL A 53 23.26 -31.83 1.97
CA VAL A 53 22.92 -30.91 0.89
C VAL A 53 22.20 -29.73 1.54
N PRO A 54 22.71 -28.49 1.44
CA PRO A 54 21.99 -27.34 1.97
C PRO A 54 20.60 -27.35 1.33
N ALA A 55 19.56 -27.25 2.16
CA ALA A 55 18.18 -27.23 1.71
C ALA A 55 18.07 -26.23 0.55
N ALA A 56 17.58 -26.71 -0.60
CA ALA A 56 17.37 -25.89 -1.77
C ALA A 56 16.59 -24.64 -1.34
N MET A 57 17.14 -23.46 -1.63
CA MET A 57 16.45 -22.21 -1.32
C MET A 57 15.05 -22.27 -1.92
N PRO A 58 14.00 -21.87 -1.18
CA PRO A 58 12.65 -21.86 -1.71
C PRO A 58 12.63 -21.03 -3.00
N ALA A 59 11.90 -21.51 -4.01
CA ALA A 59 11.75 -20.79 -5.27
C ALA A 59 11.31 -19.35 -5.00
N PRO A 60 11.77 -18.36 -5.79
CA PRO A 60 11.39 -16.97 -5.60
C PRO A 60 9.86 -16.83 -5.53
N PRO A 61 9.34 -16.04 -4.58
CA PRO A 61 7.91 -15.83 -4.50
C PRO A 61 7.38 -15.27 -5.84
N PRO A 62 6.14 -15.60 -6.23
CA PRO A 62 5.54 -15.18 -7.50
C PRO A 62 5.18 -13.68 -7.53
N HIS A 63 5.71 -12.89 -6.59
CA HIS A 63 5.41 -11.48 -6.38
C HIS A 63 6.70 -10.73 -6.05
N GLN A 64 6.69 -9.41 -6.26
CA GLN A 64 7.87 -8.57 -6.09
C GLN A 64 7.90 -7.79 -4.78
N TYR A 65 6.79 -7.77 -4.02
CA TYR A 65 6.79 -7.17 -2.68
C TYR A 65 7.63 -7.99 -1.69
N ALA A 66 8.34 -7.29 -0.80
CA ALA A 66 9.16 -7.86 0.27
C ALA A 66 8.35 -8.13 1.54
N MET A 67 7.26 -7.39 1.75
CA MET A 67 6.34 -7.60 2.88
C MET A 67 4.90 -7.31 2.49
N GLU A 68 3.97 -7.97 3.19
CA GLU A 68 2.54 -7.65 3.18
C GLU A 68 2.08 -7.52 4.64
N GLN A 69 1.39 -6.42 4.95
CA GLN A 69 0.73 -6.22 6.22
C GLN A 69 -0.58 -5.46 6.01
N ASP A 70 -1.70 -6.08 6.41
CA ASP A 70 -3.03 -5.49 6.38
C ASP A 70 -3.42 -4.93 4.99
N GLY A 71 -3.08 -5.65 3.91
CA GLY A 71 -3.33 -5.19 2.53
C GLY A 71 -2.46 -4.00 2.08
N THR A 72 -1.38 -3.73 2.82
CA THR A 72 -0.31 -2.80 2.44
C THR A 72 0.94 -3.62 2.09
N TYR A 73 1.50 -3.36 0.91
CA TYR A 73 2.62 -4.08 0.32
C TYR A 73 3.87 -3.20 0.37
N GLY A 74 4.97 -3.72 0.90
CA GLY A 74 6.25 -3.02 0.96
C GLY A 74 7.20 -3.48 -0.13
N TYR A 75 7.75 -2.53 -0.88
CA TYR A 75 8.70 -2.78 -1.96
C TYR A 75 10.06 -2.18 -1.65
N GLU A 76 11.12 -2.94 -1.92
CA GLU A 76 12.50 -2.48 -1.74
C GLU A 76 12.91 -1.57 -2.90
N PRO A 77 13.23 -0.29 -2.64
CA PRO A 77 13.74 0.58 -3.68
C PRO A 77 15.21 0.25 -3.96
N ALA A 78 15.62 0.36 -5.21
CA ALA A 78 17.01 0.19 -5.60
C ALA A 78 17.95 1.19 -4.88
N LEU A 79 19.14 0.71 -4.52
CA LEU A 79 20.25 1.54 -4.06
C LEU A 79 20.89 2.26 -5.26
N SER A 80 21.22 3.54 -5.09
CA SER A 80 22.05 4.25 -6.05
C SER A 80 23.54 3.89 -5.90
N GLU A 81 24.38 4.24 -6.88
CA GLU A 81 25.84 4.09 -6.76
C GLU A 81 26.41 4.89 -5.57
N ASP A 82 25.83 6.06 -5.28
CA ASP A 82 26.18 6.86 -4.10
C ASP A 82 25.75 6.18 -2.80
N ASP A 83 24.57 5.56 -2.75
CA ASP A 83 24.10 4.76 -1.61
C ASP A 83 25.13 3.64 -1.33
N VAL A 84 25.55 2.90 -2.36
CA VAL A 84 26.54 1.81 -2.21
C VAL A 84 27.91 2.34 -1.77
N ARG A 85 28.39 3.42 -2.40
CA ARG A 85 29.70 4.02 -2.07
C ARG A 85 29.75 4.61 -0.66
N SER A 86 28.61 5.05 -0.13
CA SER A 86 28.48 5.50 1.26
C SER A 86 28.26 4.37 2.27
N GLY A 87 28.30 3.10 1.82
CA GLY A 87 28.15 1.92 2.67
C GLY A 87 26.71 1.63 3.08
N LYS A 88 25.72 2.23 2.39
CA LYS A 88 24.31 1.99 2.67
C LYS A 88 23.89 0.63 2.11
N ALA A 89 23.51 -0.27 3.02
CA ALA A 89 23.12 -1.63 2.66
C ALA A 89 21.66 -1.76 2.22
N THR A 90 20.75 -0.92 2.74
CA THR A 90 19.31 -0.99 2.47
C THR A 90 18.65 0.39 2.52
N LYS A 91 17.44 0.48 1.98
CA LYS A 91 16.55 1.64 2.07
C LYS A 91 15.23 1.22 2.73
N PRO A 92 14.53 2.15 3.39
CA PRO A 92 13.17 1.89 3.87
C PRO A 92 12.27 1.40 2.74
N LEU A 93 11.34 0.51 3.07
CA LEU A 93 10.36 0.00 2.12
C LEU A 93 9.42 1.12 1.67
N VAL A 94 9.10 1.10 0.39
CA VAL A 94 8.05 1.94 -0.15
C VAL A 94 6.73 1.19 0.01
N MET A 95 5.86 1.77 0.84
CA MET A 95 4.58 1.15 1.20
C MET A 95 3.49 1.54 0.21
N MET A 96 2.73 0.54 -0.21
CA MET A 96 1.79 0.60 -1.32
C MET A 96 0.47 -0.08 -0.95
N ARG A 97 -0.66 0.56 -1.23
CA ARG A 97 -1.99 -0.09 -1.20
C ARG A 97 -2.56 -0.20 -2.60
N TYR A 98 -2.94 -1.41 -2.99
CA TYR A 98 -3.66 -1.63 -4.24
C TYR A 98 -5.13 -1.25 -4.05
N VAL A 99 -5.60 -0.23 -4.78
CA VAL A 99 -7.00 0.21 -4.71
C VAL A 99 -7.90 -0.64 -5.60
N GLY A 100 -7.35 -1.35 -6.58
CA GLY A 100 -8.11 -2.14 -7.55
C GLY A 100 -8.07 -1.55 -8.96
N ARG A 101 -8.94 -2.08 -9.83
CA ARG A 101 -9.10 -1.65 -11.22
C ARG A 101 -10.41 -0.88 -11.37
N ARG A 102 -10.36 0.37 -11.85
CA ARG A 102 -11.52 1.24 -12.13
C ARG A 102 -11.52 1.62 -13.61
N ASP A 103 -12.62 1.39 -14.31
CA ASP A 103 -12.76 1.77 -15.73
C ASP A 103 -11.58 1.27 -16.61
N GLY A 104 -11.12 0.05 -16.35
CA GLY A 104 -9.98 -0.54 -17.04
C GLY A 104 -8.59 -0.05 -16.58
N THR A 105 -8.53 0.90 -15.64
CA THR A 105 -7.31 1.52 -15.11
C THR A 105 -6.96 0.95 -13.73
N TYR A 106 -5.74 0.48 -13.56
CA TYR A 106 -5.19 0.06 -12.26
C TYR A 106 -4.89 1.29 -11.41
N VAL A 107 -5.26 1.24 -10.14
CA VAL A 107 -5.05 2.33 -9.19
C VAL A 107 -4.23 1.84 -8.02
N LEU A 108 -3.06 2.43 -7.86
CA LEU A 108 -2.14 2.16 -6.76
C LEU A 108 -2.00 3.41 -5.88
N LEU A 109 -1.79 3.24 -4.58
CA LEU A 109 -1.57 4.33 -3.65
C LEU A 109 -0.28 4.11 -2.85
N LEU A 110 0.76 4.87 -3.16
CA LEU A 110 1.97 4.92 -2.34
C LEU A 110 1.68 5.81 -1.13
N ILE A 111 1.90 5.27 0.06
CA ILE A 111 1.71 5.98 1.33
C ILE A 111 3.06 6.38 1.89
N ASP A 112 3.14 7.59 2.42
CA ASP A 112 4.31 8.05 3.18
C ASP A 112 4.12 7.61 4.65
N PRO A 113 5.05 6.81 5.21
CA PRO A 113 4.92 6.33 6.58
C PRO A 113 5.09 7.45 7.62
N ASP A 114 5.77 8.54 7.27
CA ASP A 114 6.04 9.66 8.16
C ASP A 114 4.97 10.75 8.03
N ASN A 115 4.20 10.74 6.93
CA ASN A 115 3.16 11.74 6.68
C ASN A 115 1.90 11.14 6.03
N GLU A 116 0.92 10.80 6.87
CA GLU A 116 -0.38 10.26 6.44
C GLU A 116 -1.17 11.15 5.47
N ASN A 117 -0.85 12.45 5.42
CA ASN A 117 -1.51 13.37 4.49
C ASN A 117 -0.90 13.30 3.08
N TYR A 118 0.30 12.77 2.93
CA TYR A 118 1.00 12.73 1.65
C TYR A 118 0.90 11.34 1.03
N ALA A 119 0.32 11.27 -0.15
CA ALA A 119 0.21 10.00 -0.88
C ALA A 119 0.38 10.20 -2.37
N THR A 120 1.04 9.28 -3.05
CA THR A 120 1.16 9.31 -4.51
C THR A 120 0.22 8.28 -5.12
N ARG A 121 -0.80 8.76 -5.85
CA ARG A 121 -1.68 7.90 -6.63
C ARG A 121 -1.03 7.60 -7.97
N VAL A 122 -0.88 6.31 -8.27
CA VAL A 122 -0.41 5.84 -9.59
C VAL A 122 -1.61 5.25 -10.32
N THR A 123 -1.81 5.67 -11.56
CA THR A 123 -2.88 5.15 -12.41
C THR A 123 -2.33 4.75 -13.77
N CYS A 124 -2.69 3.57 -14.26
CA CYS A 124 -2.33 3.12 -15.61
C CYS A 124 -3.41 2.23 -16.22
N GLN A 125 -3.57 2.30 -17.53
CA GLN A 125 -4.41 1.37 -18.29
C GLN A 125 -3.53 0.24 -18.81
N ALA A 126 -4.01 -1.01 -18.74
CA ALA A 126 -3.29 -2.15 -19.31
C ALA A 126 -2.90 -1.87 -20.77
N PRO A 127 -1.65 -2.16 -21.20
CA PRO A 127 -0.61 -2.96 -20.52
C PRO A 127 0.35 -2.14 -19.62
N CYS A 128 -0.06 -0.95 -19.17
CA CYS A 128 0.67 -0.10 -18.23
C CYS A 128 2.07 0.37 -18.69
N ASN A 129 2.29 0.53 -20.01
CA ASN A 129 3.49 1.16 -20.56
C ASN A 129 3.75 2.58 -20.03
N PHE A 130 2.69 3.28 -19.64
CA PHE A 130 2.72 4.61 -19.06
C PHE A 130 1.82 4.65 -17.84
N ALA A 131 2.26 5.41 -16.83
CA ALA A 131 1.50 5.64 -15.62
C ALA A 131 1.43 7.13 -15.31
N LYS A 132 0.25 7.56 -14.89
CA LYS A 132 0.01 8.90 -14.36
C LYS A 132 0.20 8.87 -12.85
N LEU A 133 1.16 9.64 -12.36
CA LEU A 133 1.48 9.84 -10.95
C LEU A 133 0.83 11.15 -10.50
N GLN A 134 0.07 11.09 -9.43
CA GLN A 134 -0.54 12.25 -8.80
C GLN A 134 -0.13 12.30 -7.33
N THR A 135 0.74 13.23 -7.00
CA THR A 135 1.11 13.52 -5.62
C THR A 135 -0.03 14.27 -4.95
N MET A 136 -0.56 13.74 -3.87
CA MET A 136 -1.70 14.28 -3.14
C MET A 136 -1.29 14.75 -1.75
N SER A 137 -1.87 15.87 -1.30
CA SER A 137 -1.94 16.25 0.11
C SER A 137 -3.40 16.23 0.55
N GLY A 138 -3.77 15.23 1.34
CA GLY A 138 -5.14 14.92 1.72
C GLY A 138 -6.03 14.58 0.52
N THR A 139 -6.75 15.57 0.00
CA THR A 139 -7.63 15.44 -1.17
C THR A 139 -7.18 16.28 -2.37
N MET A 140 -6.18 17.14 -2.18
CA MET A 140 -5.69 18.04 -3.23
C MET A 140 -4.55 17.38 -3.98
N VAL A 141 -4.59 17.44 -5.31
CA VAL A 141 -3.47 17.01 -6.17
C VAL A 141 -2.47 18.16 -6.24
N LEU A 142 -1.29 17.96 -5.66
CA LEU A 142 -0.19 18.92 -5.66
C LEU A 142 0.62 18.87 -6.96
N LYS A 143 0.85 17.67 -7.48
CA LYS A 143 1.65 17.45 -8.69
C LYS A 143 1.07 16.33 -9.53
N THR A 144 1.09 16.48 -10.85
CA THR A 144 0.72 15.42 -11.79
C THR A 144 1.83 15.24 -12.81
N GLU A 145 2.28 14.01 -12.98
CA GLU A 145 3.31 13.62 -13.94
C GLU A 145 2.87 12.37 -14.68
N THR A 146 3.30 12.21 -15.93
CA THR A 146 3.12 10.97 -16.68
C THR A 146 4.51 10.42 -16.97
N ILE A 147 4.75 9.19 -16.51
CA ILE A 147 6.03 8.52 -16.67
C ILE A 147 5.87 7.29 -17.55
N ARG A 148 6.96 6.90 -18.22
CA ARG A 148 7.09 5.57 -18.79
C ARG A 148 7.35 4.58 -17.65
N VAL A 149 6.61 3.48 -17.61
CA VAL A 149 6.86 2.40 -16.65
C VAL A 149 7.93 1.49 -17.24
N ALA A 150 9.03 1.33 -16.52
CA ALA A 150 10.09 0.40 -16.90
C ALA A 150 9.95 -0.91 -16.10
N PRO A 151 10.18 -2.09 -16.70
CA PRO A 151 10.02 -3.38 -16.01
C PRO A 151 10.88 -3.53 -14.75
N ASN A 152 12.07 -2.93 -14.73
CA ASN A 152 12.99 -2.96 -13.59
C ASN A 152 12.84 -1.76 -12.65
N SER A 153 11.77 -0.98 -12.79
CA SER A 153 11.49 0.14 -11.89
C SER A 153 10.60 -0.29 -10.74
N LEU A 154 10.71 0.43 -9.61
CA LEU A 154 9.86 0.22 -8.44
C LEU A 154 8.35 0.24 -8.79
N ILE A 155 7.93 1.20 -9.61
CA ILE A 155 6.53 1.32 -10.05
C ILE A 155 6.15 0.18 -11.01
N GLY A 156 7.10 -0.27 -11.84
CA GLY A 156 6.93 -1.46 -12.68
C GLY A 156 6.64 -2.70 -11.86
N ALA A 157 7.46 -2.96 -10.83
CA ALA A 157 7.26 -4.09 -9.92
C ALA A 157 5.87 -4.09 -9.26
N MET A 158 5.42 -2.93 -8.77
CA MET A 158 4.10 -2.76 -8.18
C MET A 158 2.96 -3.03 -9.19
N LEU A 159 3.13 -2.55 -10.43
CA LEU A 159 2.13 -2.71 -11.47
C LEU A 159 2.10 -4.13 -12.03
N ASP A 160 3.24 -4.80 -12.12
CA ASP A 160 3.33 -6.20 -12.54
C ASP A 160 2.63 -7.12 -11.54
N ASP A 161 2.81 -6.89 -10.23
CA ASP A 161 2.06 -7.61 -9.20
C ASP A 161 0.54 -7.33 -9.31
N ALA A 162 0.16 -6.10 -9.66
CA ALA A 162 -1.25 -5.76 -9.87
C ALA A 162 -1.84 -6.41 -11.15
N LEU A 163 -1.09 -6.41 -12.25
CA LEU A 163 -1.47 -7.00 -13.53
C LEU A 163 -1.55 -8.52 -13.46
N SER A 164 -0.68 -9.15 -12.68
CA SER A 164 -0.64 -10.60 -12.45
C SER A 164 -1.65 -11.09 -11.41
N GLY A 165 -2.39 -10.19 -10.76
CA GLY A 165 -3.43 -10.54 -9.78
C GLY A 165 -2.88 -10.94 -8.41
N GLN A 166 -1.62 -10.59 -8.11
CA GLN A 166 -0.94 -10.94 -6.86
C GLN A 166 -1.34 -10.02 -5.70
N LEU A 167 -1.92 -8.86 -6.02
CA LEU A 167 -2.33 -7.87 -5.02
C LEU A 167 -3.83 -7.98 -4.71
N ARG A 168 -4.15 -7.95 -3.42
CA ARG A 168 -5.51 -7.87 -2.92
C ARG A 168 -5.93 -6.41 -2.84
N PRO A 169 -7.11 -6.04 -3.36
CA PRO A 169 -7.65 -4.70 -3.18
C PRO A 169 -7.79 -4.39 -1.69
N TYR A 170 -7.15 -3.32 -1.24
CA TYR A 170 -7.21 -2.86 0.13
C TYR A 170 -8.66 -2.54 0.51
N GLY A 171 -9.13 -3.09 1.63
CA GLY A 171 -10.52 -2.93 2.10
C GLY A 171 -11.45 -4.11 1.80
N GLN A 172 -10.98 -5.20 1.17
CA GLN A 172 -11.73 -6.46 1.09
C GLN A 172 -11.36 -7.39 2.25
N THR A 173 -12.32 -7.74 3.11
CA THR A 173 -12.11 -8.76 4.14
C THR A 173 -12.21 -10.16 3.53
N VAL A 174 -11.14 -10.95 3.64
CA VAL A 174 -11.23 -12.39 3.38
C VAL A 174 -12.03 -13.00 4.53
N THR A 175 -13.26 -13.41 4.23
CA THR A 175 -14.06 -14.20 5.18
C THR A 175 -13.36 -15.55 5.32
N MET A 176 -12.57 -15.75 6.39
CA MET A 176 -12.14 -17.10 6.75
C MET A 176 -13.39 -17.92 7.11
N PRO A 177 -13.63 -19.08 6.49
CA PRO A 177 -14.72 -19.93 6.91
C PRO A 177 -14.44 -20.40 8.35
N ARG A 178 -15.27 -19.92 9.28
CA ARG A 178 -15.38 -20.47 10.63
C ARG A 178 -15.63 -21.98 10.49
N PRO A 179 -14.92 -22.86 11.21
CA PRO A 179 -15.23 -24.28 11.22
C PRO A 179 -16.69 -24.45 11.65
N THR A 180 -17.54 -24.81 10.70
CA THR A 180 -18.95 -25.08 10.93
C THR A 180 -19.05 -26.26 11.88
N ALA A 181 -19.64 -26.01 13.05
CA ALA A 181 -20.14 -27.05 13.92
C ALA A 181 -21.09 -27.94 13.11
N VAL A 182 -20.89 -29.25 13.23
CA VAL A 182 -21.61 -30.30 12.51
C VAL A 182 -23.11 -30.24 12.80
N PRO A 183 -23.99 -30.13 11.80
CA PRO A 183 -25.41 -30.46 11.96
C PRO A 183 -25.63 -31.92 11.54
N SER A 184 -26.27 -32.67 12.42
CA SER A 184 -26.69 -34.05 12.21
C SER A 184 -27.85 -34.14 11.21
N THR A 185 -27.67 -35.04 10.24
CA THR A 185 -28.66 -35.85 9.47
C THR A 185 -29.91 -35.19 8.86
N ALA A 186 -29.93 -35.15 7.51
CA ALA A 186 -30.74 -36.02 6.63
C ALA A 186 -31.17 -35.28 5.34
N GLN A 187 -30.64 -35.72 4.19
CA GLN A 187 -31.15 -35.42 2.84
C GLN A 187 -32.42 -36.26 2.54
N PRO A 188 -33.22 -35.91 1.52
CA PRO A 188 -32.92 -36.40 0.16
C PRO A 188 -32.79 -35.30 -0.91
N ALA A 189 -32.09 -35.69 -1.96
CA ALA A 189 -31.59 -34.89 -3.07
C ALA A 189 -32.68 -34.37 -4.02
N ASP A 190 -32.42 -33.19 -4.59
CA ASP A 190 -32.60 -33.03 -6.03
C ASP A 190 -31.33 -32.41 -6.63
N GLN A 191 -30.93 -32.95 -7.77
CA GLN A 191 -29.67 -32.70 -8.43
C GLN A 191 -29.81 -31.52 -9.38
N SER A 192 -28.94 -30.52 -9.21
CA SER A 192 -28.43 -29.72 -10.33
C SER A 192 -27.01 -29.29 -9.97
N ALA A 193 -26.04 -29.85 -10.70
CA ALA A 193 -24.63 -29.49 -10.62
C ALA A 193 -24.37 -28.16 -11.38
N PRO A 194 -23.10 -27.71 -11.50
CA PRO A 194 -22.50 -26.69 -10.68
C PRO A 194 -22.35 -25.38 -11.47
N GLN A 195 -22.96 -24.29 -11.00
CA GLN A 195 -22.68 -22.97 -11.56
C GLN A 195 -21.58 -22.29 -10.75
N ASP A 196 -20.36 -22.62 -11.18
CA ASP A 196 -19.27 -21.67 -11.40
C ASP A 196 -19.47 -20.28 -10.75
N SER A 197 -19.22 -20.22 -9.44
CA SER A 197 -19.19 -18.95 -8.72
C SER A 197 -17.77 -18.42 -8.80
N SER A 198 -17.48 -17.74 -9.91
CA SER A 198 -16.41 -16.74 -9.93
C SER A 198 -16.58 -15.84 -8.70
N PRO A 199 -15.53 -15.49 -7.94
CA PRO A 199 -15.64 -14.50 -6.88
C PRO A 199 -15.84 -13.13 -7.52
N GLN A 200 -17.08 -12.84 -7.90
CA GLN A 200 -17.50 -11.48 -8.18
C GLN A 200 -17.45 -10.76 -6.83
N SER A 201 -16.54 -9.80 -6.73
CA SER A 201 -16.48 -8.86 -5.63
C SER A 201 -17.76 -8.02 -5.64
N ASP A 202 -18.84 -8.56 -5.09
CA ASP A 202 -20.11 -7.88 -5.01
C ASP A 202 -19.95 -6.70 -4.04
N LEU A 203 -20.21 -5.50 -4.57
CA LEU A 203 -20.25 -4.28 -3.78
C LEU A 203 -21.24 -4.48 -2.63
N GLN A 204 -20.81 -4.13 -1.43
CA GLN A 204 -21.65 -4.24 -0.26
C GLN A 204 -22.85 -3.31 -0.40
N ARG A 205 -24.01 -3.74 0.12
CA ARG A 205 -25.18 -2.87 0.22
C ARG A 205 -24.91 -1.78 1.26
N THR A 206 -24.87 -0.52 0.86
CA THR A 206 -24.68 0.63 1.76
C THR A 206 -25.91 1.54 1.70
N SER A 207 -25.90 2.65 2.44
CA SER A 207 -26.93 3.69 2.38
C SER A 207 -26.77 4.62 1.16
N PHE A 208 -25.73 4.42 0.35
CA PHE A 208 -25.43 5.16 -0.86
C PHE A 208 -25.15 4.22 -2.04
N ASP A 209 -25.04 4.78 -3.24
CA ASP A 209 -24.81 4.00 -4.45
C ASP A 209 -23.31 3.71 -4.63
N CYS A 210 -22.91 2.46 -4.36
CA CYS A 210 -21.52 2.02 -4.51
C CYS A 210 -20.99 2.12 -5.96
N SER A 211 -21.86 2.28 -6.95
CA SER A 211 -21.47 2.45 -8.36
C SER A 211 -21.01 3.87 -8.69
N LYS A 212 -21.21 4.84 -7.77
CA LYS A 212 -20.95 6.27 -7.99
C LYS A 212 -19.88 6.83 -7.04
N VAL A 213 -19.11 5.96 -6.38
CA VAL A 213 -18.19 6.37 -5.31
C VAL A 213 -16.91 7.00 -5.84
N GLY A 214 -16.57 8.18 -5.31
CA GLY A 214 -15.38 8.93 -5.71
C GLY A 214 -14.29 8.99 -4.64
N SER A 215 -14.64 8.76 -3.37
CA SER A 215 -13.74 8.96 -2.23
C SER A 215 -13.17 7.65 -1.68
N ILE A 216 -11.99 7.74 -1.05
CA ILE A 216 -11.36 6.62 -0.33
C ILE A 216 -12.30 6.02 0.73
N PRO A 217 -12.90 6.81 1.64
CA PRO A 217 -13.76 6.24 2.67
C PRO A 217 -15.01 5.56 2.11
N GLU A 218 -15.64 6.10 1.06
CA GLU A 218 -16.79 5.44 0.41
C GLU A 218 -16.39 4.12 -0.25
N TYR A 219 -15.22 4.08 -0.89
CA TYR A 219 -14.68 2.84 -1.44
C TYR A 219 -14.47 1.79 -0.36
N LEU A 220 -13.85 2.16 0.76
CA LEU A 220 -13.65 1.25 1.90
C LEU A 220 -14.99 0.71 2.43
N ILE A 221 -15.99 1.58 2.58
CA ILE A 221 -17.34 1.19 3.02
C ILE A 221 -18.00 0.22 2.03
N CYS A 222 -17.81 0.40 0.73
CA CYS A 222 -18.41 -0.47 -0.29
C CYS A 222 -17.75 -1.86 -0.41
N HIS A 223 -16.55 -2.05 0.14
CA HIS A 223 -15.80 -3.30 0.02
C HIS A 223 -15.59 -4.02 1.34
N ASP A 224 -15.90 -3.37 2.46
CA ASP A 224 -15.82 -3.96 3.79
C ASP A 224 -17.24 -4.18 4.37
N PRO A 225 -17.63 -5.43 4.69
CA PRO A 225 -18.97 -5.75 5.15
C PRO A 225 -19.31 -5.14 6.52
N GLU A 226 -18.32 -4.94 7.38
CA GLU A 226 -18.50 -4.35 8.71
C GLU A 226 -18.73 -2.84 8.62
N LEU A 227 -17.97 -2.16 7.76
CA LEU A 227 -18.18 -0.75 7.46
C LEU A 227 -19.51 -0.53 6.73
N ALA A 228 -19.88 -1.40 5.79
CA ALA A 228 -21.18 -1.35 5.12
C ALA A 228 -22.35 -1.55 6.10
N ALA A 229 -22.21 -2.49 7.05
CA ALA A 229 -23.20 -2.67 8.12
C ALA A 229 -23.32 -1.42 8.99
N SER A 230 -22.20 -0.84 9.38
CA SER A 230 -22.16 0.41 10.15
C SER A 230 -22.78 1.59 9.40
N ASP A 231 -22.62 1.65 8.08
CA ASP A 231 -23.22 2.67 7.23
C ASP A 231 -24.74 2.58 7.19
N ARG A 232 -25.29 1.36 7.00
CA ARG A 232 -26.74 1.12 7.03
C ARG A 232 -27.32 1.42 8.41
N GLU A 233 -26.65 1.01 9.47
CA GLU A 233 -27.07 1.28 10.84
C GLU A 233 -27.10 2.78 11.12
N LEU A 234 -26.05 3.51 10.74
CA LEU A 234 -25.99 4.96 10.92
C LEU A 234 -27.11 5.67 10.14
N ALA A 235 -27.45 5.19 8.94
CA ALA A 235 -28.55 5.76 8.16
C ALA A 235 -29.90 5.65 8.88
N ASN A 236 -30.16 4.54 9.58
CA ASN A 236 -31.36 4.37 10.39
C ASN A 236 -31.38 5.34 11.57
N ILE A 237 -30.27 5.44 12.31
CA ILE A 237 -30.14 6.36 13.46
C ILE A 237 -30.26 7.81 12.99
N TYR A 238 -29.70 8.14 11.83
CA TYR A 238 -29.82 9.47 11.24
C TYR A 238 -31.28 9.88 11.00
N GLN A 239 -32.14 8.97 10.50
CA GLN A 239 -33.56 9.29 10.33
C GLN A 239 -34.24 9.55 11.67
N GLN A 240 -34.00 8.71 12.67
CA GLN A 240 -34.56 8.89 14.01
C GLN A 240 -34.14 10.24 14.63
N ALA A 241 -32.84 10.57 14.54
CA ALA A 241 -32.32 11.85 15.01
C ALA A 241 -32.90 13.03 14.22
N LYS A 242 -33.01 12.89 12.90
CA LYS A 242 -33.60 13.90 12.03
C LYS A 242 -35.06 14.15 12.39
N ASP A 243 -35.82 13.15 12.77
CA ASP A 243 -37.23 13.30 13.12
C ASP A 243 -37.42 13.97 14.49
N ALA A 244 -36.58 13.61 15.47
CA ALA A 244 -36.64 14.12 16.84
C ALA A 244 -36.28 15.62 16.98
N VAL A 245 -35.35 16.13 16.18
CA VAL A 245 -34.84 17.51 16.34
C VAL A 245 -35.82 18.56 15.81
N PRO A 246 -36.08 19.66 16.54
CA PRO A 246 -36.91 20.76 16.03
C PRO A 246 -36.15 21.61 15.00
N ASP A 247 -34.86 21.90 15.24
CA ASP A 247 -34.01 22.67 14.32
C ASP A 247 -33.34 21.76 13.28
N LYS A 248 -34.06 21.52 12.17
CA LYS A 248 -33.55 20.70 11.06
C LYS A 248 -32.32 21.34 10.38
N ALA A 249 -32.18 22.66 10.41
CA ALA A 249 -31.07 23.36 9.75
C ALA A 249 -29.76 23.18 10.53
N ALA A 250 -29.79 23.34 11.85
CA ALA A 250 -28.66 23.07 12.71
C ALA A 250 -28.23 21.59 12.62
N PHE A 251 -29.19 20.66 12.59
CA PHE A 251 -28.91 19.23 12.43
C PHE A 251 -28.24 18.92 11.08
N ALA A 252 -28.74 19.48 9.99
CA ALA A 252 -28.12 19.33 8.67
C ALA A 252 -26.69 19.90 8.63
N ALA A 253 -26.46 21.05 9.26
CA ALA A 253 -25.13 21.65 9.35
C ALA A 253 -24.15 20.77 10.16
N ARG A 254 -24.57 20.24 11.31
CA ARG A 254 -23.76 19.33 12.14
C ARG A 254 -23.39 18.06 11.37
N THR A 255 -24.38 17.39 10.80
CA THR A 255 -24.18 16.11 10.11
C THR A 255 -23.36 16.29 8.83
N ARG A 256 -23.54 17.40 8.11
CA ARG A 256 -22.66 17.75 6.98
C ARG A 256 -21.21 17.96 7.41
N ARG A 257 -20.96 18.63 8.55
CA ARG A 257 -19.60 18.78 9.09
C ARG A 257 -18.96 17.43 9.40
N GLN A 258 -19.69 16.52 10.05
CA GLN A 258 -19.19 15.18 10.37
C GLN A 258 -18.94 14.33 9.12
N TRP A 259 -19.82 14.40 8.12
CA TRP A 259 -19.60 13.76 6.83
C TRP A 259 -18.34 14.33 6.15
N ASN A 260 -18.19 15.66 6.06
CA ASN A 260 -17.00 16.29 5.49
C ASN A 260 -15.71 15.87 6.22
N PHE A 261 -15.76 15.76 7.55
CA PHE A 261 -14.64 15.24 8.35
C PHE A 261 -14.27 13.82 7.91
N ARG A 262 -15.25 12.90 7.81
CA ARG A 262 -15.02 11.53 7.33
C ARG A 262 -14.35 11.53 5.96
N GLN A 263 -14.90 12.29 5.01
CA GLN A 263 -14.39 12.34 3.65
C GLN A 263 -12.93 12.83 3.60
N ARG A 264 -12.55 13.77 4.47
CA ARG A 264 -11.22 14.40 4.47
C ARG A 264 -10.17 13.63 5.27
N ASN A 265 -10.55 13.04 6.40
CA ASN A 265 -9.60 12.52 7.38
C ASN A 265 -9.47 10.99 7.37
N CYS A 266 -10.53 10.24 7.05
CA CYS A 266 -10.44 8.78 7.11
C CYS A 266 -9.89 8.16 5.83
N ARG A 267 -8.80 7.39 5.96
CA ARG A 267 -8.09 6.72 4.87
C ARG A 267 -7.88 5.23 5.07
N ASP A 268 -8.38 4.69 6.18
CA ASP A 268 -8.30 3.29 6.55
C ASP A 268 -9.56 2.86 7.32
N LYS A 269 -9.63 1.54 7.58
CA LYS A 269 -10.72 0.94 8.34
C LYS A 269 -10.76 1.41 9.80
N PRO A 270 -9.65 1.46 10.57
CA PRO A 270 -9.68 1.92 11.96
C PRO A 270 -10.24 3.33 12.15
N CYS A 271 -9.90 4.29 11.27
CA CYS A 271 -10.49 5.62 11.32
C CYS A 271 -12.00 5.57 11.09
N LEU A 272 -12.45 4.82 10.09
CA LEU A 272 -13.88 4.69 9.78
C LEU A 272 -14.66 4.02 10.91
N VAL A 273 -14.13 2.95 11.50
CA VAL A 273 -14.73 2.28 12.67
C VAL A 273 -14.89 3.27 13.83
N SER A 274 -13.83 4.01 14.16
CA SER A 274 -13.86 5.01 15.24
C SER A 274 -14.86 6.13 14.94
N TRP A 275 -14.89 6.61 13.70
CA TRP A 275 -15.83 7.65 13.26
C TRP A 275 -17.29 7.17 13.33
N TYR A 276 -17.58 5.95 12.88
CA TYR A 276 -18.92 5.36 12.96
C TYR A 276 -19.35 5.19 14.41
N ALA A 277 -18.48 4.69 15.30
CA ALA A 277 -18.79 4.54 16.71
C ALA A 277 -19.20 5.88 17.35
N TYR A 278 -18.35 6.91 17.19
CA TYR A 278 -18.63 8.26 17.67
C TYR A 278 -19.94 8.82 17.12
N GLN A 279 -20.15 8.70 15.81
CA GLN A 279 -21.29 9.31 15.14
C GLN A 279 -22.60 8.59 15.47
N LYS A 280 -22.59 7.26 15.61
CA LYS A 280 -23.77 6.49 16.07
C LYS A 280 -24.15 6.90 17.49
N GLU A 281 -23.19 7.01 18.41
CA GLU A 281 -23.45 7.44 19.78
C GLU A 281 -24.05 8.85 19.82
N THR A 282 -23.40 9.80 19.13
CA THR A 282 -23.85 11.18 19.03
C THR A 282 -25.28 11.26 18.50
N LEU A 283 -25.56 10.63 17.34
CA LEU A 283 -26.89 10.72 16.73
C LEU A 283 -27.96 10.00 17.55
N THR A 284 -27.59 8.93 18.28
CA THR A 284 -28.51 8.25 19.20
C THR A 284 -28.94 9.19 20.34
N LYS A 285 -28.00 9.93 20.94
CA LYS A 285 -28.33 10.93 21.96
C LYS A 285 -29.24 12.03 21.41
N ILE A 286 -28.94 12.54 20.22
CA ILE A 286 -29.78 13.53 19.53
C ILE A 286 -31.19 12.98 19.27
N ALA A 287 -31.31 11.71 18.87
CA ALA A 287 -32.61 11.07 18.65
C ALA A 287 -33.44 10.94 19.94
N GLN A 288 -32.78 10.75 21.09
CA GLN A 288 -33.44 10.63 22.38
C GLN A 288 -33.85 11.98 22.98
N THR A 289 -33.03 13.02 22.80
CA THR A 289 -33.22 14.32 23.48
C THR A 289 -33.84 15.38 22.58
N GLY A 290 -33.75 15.24 21.26
CA GLY A 290 -34.07 16.29 20.29
C GLY A 290 -33.09 17.47 20.30
N ASP A 291 -32.02 17.42 21.10
CA ASP A 291 -31.00 18.47 21.17
C ASP A 291 -29.87 18.22 20.18
N VAL A 292 -29.73 19.10 19.19
CA VAL A 292 -28.69 19.04 18.14
C VAL A 292 -27.26 19.14 18.71
N ASN A 293 -27.10 19.66 19.93
CA ASN A 293 -25.80 19.88 20.56
C ASN A 293 -25.35 18.72 21.47
N ALA A 294 -26.15 17.66 21.61
CA ALA A 294 -25.78 16.50 22.40
C ALA A 294 -24.42 15.90 21.95
N GLN A 295 -23.65 15.41 22.93
CA GLN A 295 -22.32 14.80 22.78
C GLN A 295 -22.32 13.42 23.42
#